data_AF-A0ABD3ZM78-F1
#
_entry.id   AF-A0ABD3ZM78-F1
#
_cell.length_a   1.000
_cell.length_b   1.000
_cell.length_c   1.000
_cell.angle_alpha   90.00
_cell.angle_beta   90.00
_cell.angle_gamma   90.00
#
_symmetry.space_group_name_H-M   'P 1'
#
loop_
_entity.id
_entity.type
_entity.pdbx_description
1 polymer ?
#
loop_
_entity_poly.entity_id
_entity_poly.type
_entity_poly.pdbx_seq_one_letter_code
_entity_poly.pdbx_strand_id
1 'polypeptide(L)'
;MTTINSNTPPRPAFTWLFLATPTGHPNVTPIVVRTEANTEDEARKRFIGWSLVFAAQIRTGTPYQVGWYDPITGMSWHVHGSSVVEDITGVLHA
;
A
#
# COMPACT_ATOMS: atom_id res chain seq x y z
N MET A 1 19.94 -27.66 -8.61
CA MET A 1 19.08 -26.72 -7.87
C MET A 1 19.93 -25.50 -7.54
N THR A 2 19.73 -24.40 -8.24
CA THR A 2 20.55 -23.18 -8.06
C THR A 2 19.86 -22.31 -7.02
N THR A 3 20.45 -22.21 -5.83
CA THR A 3 19.96 -21.35 -4.74
C THR A 3 20.26 -19.89 -5.10
N ILE A 4 19.23 -19.15 -5.52
CA ILE A 4 19.30 -17.70 -5.66
C ILE A 4 19.23 -17.06 -4.27
N ASN A 5 20.39 -16.75 -3.69
CA ASN A 5 20.48 -15.87 -2.52
C ASN A 5 20.27 -14.43 -2.97
N SER A 6 19.02 -13.98 -3.02
CA SER A 6 18.70 -12.56 -3.20
C SER A 6 18.92 -11.83 -1.87
N ASN A 7 20.05 -11.12 -1.73
CA ASN A 7 20.40 -10.32 -0.56
C ASN A 7 19.59 -8.99 -0.45
N THR A 8 18.39 -8.98 -1.02
CA THR A 8 17.50 -7.82 -1.07
C THR A 8 16.43 -8.00 0.00
N PRO A 9 16.20 -7.02 0.89
CA PRO A 9 15.07 -7.08 1.81
C PRO A 9 13.78 -7.33 1.02
N PRO A 10 12.91 -8.26 1.48
CA PRO A 10 11.65 -8.50 0.80
C PRO A 10 10.86 -7.20 0.72
N ARG A 11 10.30 -6.90 -0.46
CA ARG A 11 9.46 -5.71 -0.67
C ARG A 11 8.30 -5.75 0.34
N PRO A 12 7.94 -4.62 0.97
CA PRO A 12 6.87 -4.62 1.95
C PRO A 12 5.56 -5.14 1.36
N ALA A 13 4.81 -5.92 2.14
CA ALA A 13 3.63 -6.63 1.67
C ALA A 13 2.48 -5.70 1.29
N PHE A 14 2.44 -4.48 1.83
CA PHE A 14 1.34 -3.55 1.66
C PHE A 14 1.78 -2.15 1.25
N THR A 15 0.91 -1.53 0.47
CA THR A 15 0.88 -0.13 0.13
C THR A 15 -0.22 0.51 0.97
N TRP A 16 0.15 1.47 1.79
CA TRP A 16 -0.75 2.21 2.67
C TRP A 16 -1.07 3.57 2.05
N LEU A 17 -2.36 3.92 2.06
CA LEU A 17 -2.87 5.22 1.66
C LEU A 17 -3.43 5.93 2.88
N PHE A 18 -3.01 7.18 3.07
CA PHE A 18 -3.57 8.05 4.09
C PHE A 18 -4.08 9.33 3.44
N LEU A 19 -5.17 9.85 4.00
CA LEU A 19 -5.51 11.25 3.82
C LEU A 19 -4.69 12.05 4.85
N ALA A 20 -3.77 12.85 4.36
CA ALA A 20 -2.78 13.54 5.17
C ALA A 20 -3.02 15.05 5.18
N THR A 21 -3.05 15.61 6.39
CA THR A 21 -3.12 17.06 6.64
C THR A 21 -1.87 17.52 7.39
N PRO A 22 -1.13 18.55 6.94
CA PRO A 22 0.02 19.06 7.67
C PRO A 22 -0.40 19.58 9.06
N THR A 23 0.32 19.19 10.12
CA THR A 23 -0.04 19.64 11.49
C THR A 23 0.16 21.13 11.70
N GLY A 24 1.12 21.75 11.01
CA GLY A 24 1.35 23.19 11.06
C GLY A 24 0.30 24.03 10.32
N HIS A 25 -0.50 23.41 9.45
CA HIS A 25 -1.52 24.09 8.65
C HIS A 25 -2.78 23.22 8.54
N PRO A 26 -3.58 23.09 9.62
CA PRO A 26 -4.71 22.17 9.66
C PRO A 26 -5.88 22.55 8.74
N ASN A 27 -5.95 23.79 8.28
CA ASN A 27 -7.07 24.32 7.49
C ASN A 27 -6.90 24.15 5.97
N VAL A 28 -5.93 23.36 5.52
CA VAL A 28 -5.69 23.10 4.09
C VAL A 28 -6.43 21.85 3.63
N THR A 29 -6.70 21.78 2.32
CA THR A 29 -7.28 20.57 1.71
C THR A 29 -6.32 19.39 1.92
N PRO A 30 -6.77 18.29 2.54
CA PRO A 30 -5.93 17.13 2.74
C PRO A 30 -5.53 16.47 1.42
N ILE A 31 -4.35 15.85 1.39
CA ILE A 31 -3.83 15.15 0.21
C ILE A 31 -3.72 13.64 0.46
N VAL A 32 -3.80 12.85 -0.59
CA VAL A 32 -3.54 11.41 -0.50
C VAL A 32 -2.03 11.18 -0.55
N VAL A 33 -1.48 10.53 0.47
CA VAL A 33 -0.08 10.07 0.50
C VAL A 33 -0.03 8.55 0.46
N ARG A 34 1.03 8.02 -0.17
CA ARG A 34 1.24 6.58 -0.37
C ARG A 34 2.60 6.17 0.20
N THR A 35 2.65 5.04 0.92
CA THR A 35 3.92 4.41 1.32
C THR A 35 3.83 2.89 1.38
N GLU A 36 4.95 2.20 1.22
CA GLU A 36 5.04 0.74 1.37
C GLU A 36 5.52 0.36 2.78
N ALA A 37 4.76 -0.45 3.52
CA ALA A 37 5.13 -0.89 4.87
C ALA A 37 4.46 -2.23 5.20
N ASN A 38 5.01 -2.97 6.17
CA ASN A 38 4.38 -4.22 6.60
C ASN A 38 3.25 -3.97 7.59
N THR A 39 3.33 -2.90 8.38
CA THR A 39 2.29 -2.49 9.35
C THR A 39 1.87 -1.04 9.17
N GLU A 40 0.69 -0.68 9.69
CA GLU A 40 0.20 0.70 9.64
C GLU A 40 1.11 1.65 10.42
N ASP A 41 1.59 1.21 11.59
CA ASP A 41 2.48 1.99 12.44
C ASP A 41 3.79 2.35 11.75
N GLU A 42 4.39 1.41 11.03
CA GLU A 42 5.57 1.67 10.19
C GLU A 42 5.26 2.66 9.07
N ALA A 43 4.07 2.57 8.47
CA ALA A 43 3.62 3.48 7.44
C ALA A 43 3.44 4.91 7.98
N ARG A 44 2.79 5.06 9.14
CA ARG A 44 2.55 6.35 9.81
C ARG A 44 3.85 7.04 10.22
N LYS A 45 4.84 6.29 10.70
CA LYS A 45 6.15 6.83 11.10
C LYS A 45 6.92 7.51 9.95
N ARG A 46 6.56 7.26 8.69
CA ARG A 46 7.20 7.94 7.54
C ARG A 46 6.70 9.36 7.29
N PHE A 47 5.58 9.77 7.88
CA PHE A 47 4.98 11.09 7.66
C PHE A 47 4.91 11.88 8.98
N ILE A 48 6.08 12.21 9.53
CA ILE A 48 6.19 13.03 10.74
C ILE A 48 5.70 14.45 10.43
N GLY A 49 4.91 15.04 11.34
CA GLY A 49 4.33 16.37 11.14
C GLY A 49 3.05 16.38 10.30
N TRP A 50 2.43 15.22 10.11
CA TRP A 50 1.13 15.08 9.44
C TRP A 50 0.12 14.42 10.36
N SER A 51 -1.11 14.93 10.35
CA SER A 51 -2.29 14.21 10.84
C SER A 51 -2.73 13.27 9.72
N LEU A 52 -2.86 11.98 10.04
CA LEU A 52 -3.11 10.93 9.05
C LEU A 52 -4.43 10.21 9.37
N VAL A 53 -5.36 10.23 8.43
CA VAL A 53 -6.57 9.40 8.45
C VAL A 53 -6.34 8.20 7.54
N PHE A 54 -6.58 6.98 8.05
CA PHE A 54 -6.45 5.76 7.27
C PHE A 54 -7.47 5.78 6.12
N ALA A 55 -7.00 5.55 4.89
CA ALA A 55 -7.87 5.50 3.72
C ALA A 55 -7.94 4.09 3.13
N ALA A 56 -6.79 3.44 2.93
CA ALA A 56 -6.76 2.09 2.39
C ALA A 56 -5.44 1.36 2.67
N GLN A 57 -5.53 0.03 2.68
CA GLN A 57 -4.40 -0.89 2.64
C GLN A 57 -4.53 -1.73 1.37
N ILE A 58 -3.51 -1.71 0.52
CA ILE A 58 -3.50 -2.42 -0.76
C ILE A 58 -2.36 -3.44 -0.72
N ARG A 59 -2.62 -4.71 -1.04
CA ARG A 59 -1.54 -5.70 -1.19
C ARG A 59 -0.60 -5.31 -2.31
N THR A 60 0.67 -5.11 -1.97
CA THR A 60 1.76 -4.85 -2.89
C THR A 60 2.18 -6.11 -3.64
N GLY A 61 2.10 -7.27 -2.97
CA GLY A 61 2.25 -8.59 -3.56
C GLY A 61 0.91 -9.32 -3.58
N THR A 62 0.42 -9.66 -4.76
CA THR A 62 -0.77 -10.50 -4.94
C THR A 62 -0.39 -11.75 -5.74
N PRO A 63 -0.85 -12.95 -5.35
CA PRO A 63 -0.70 -14.15 -6.17
C PRO A 63 -1.56 -14.10 -7.45
N TYR A 64 -2.54 -13.20 -7.52
CA TYR A 64 -3.48 -13.07 -8.62
C TYR A 64 -3.51 -11.63 -9.13
N GLN A 65 -2.67 -11.33 -10.11
CA GLN A 65 -2.66 -10.05 -10.80
C GLN A 65 -3.03 -10.24 -12.27
N VAL A 66 -4.00 -9.47 -12.75
CA VAL A 66 -4.27 -9.32 -14.18
C VAL A 66 -4.33 -7.84 -14.50
N GLY A 67 -3.72 -7.45 -15.61
CA GLY A 67 -3.81 -6.09 -16.12
C GLY A 67 -3.97 -6.12 -17.62
N TRP A 68 -4.64 -5.10 -18.14
CA TRP A 68 -4.79 -4.89 -19.57
C TRP A 68 -4.73 -3.41 -19.89
N TYR A 69 -4.35 -3.12 -21.14
CA TYR A 69 -4.23 -1.78 -21.67
C TYR A 69 -5.29 -1.60 -22.75
N ASP A 70 -6.06 -0.51 -22.66
CA ASP A 70 -6.96 -0.08 -23.71
C ASP A 70 -6.23 0.95 -24.59
N PRO A 71 -5.83 0.58 -25.83
CA PRO A 71 -5.10 1.48 -26.72
C PRO A 71 -5.96 2.61 -27.29
N ILE A 72 -7.29 2.51 -27.22
CA ILE A 72 -8.21 3.54 -27.72
C ILE A 72 -8.30 4.68 -26.73
N THR A 73 -8.42 4.36 -25.44
CA THR A 73 -8.52 5.37 -24.37
C THR A 73 -7.18 5.73 -23.74
N GLY A 74 -6.15 4.92 -23.97
CA GLY A 74 -4.85 5.04 -23.31
C GLY A 74 -4.87 4.63 -21.84
N MET A 75 -5.96 4.03 -21.36
CA MET A 75 -6.13 3.63 -19.96
C MET A 75 -5.49 2.28 -19.68
N SER A 76 -4.76 2.20 -18.57
CA SER A 76 -4.26 0.95 -18.01
C SER A 76 -5.13 0.50 -16.84
N TRP A 77 -5.61 -0.74 -16.87
CA TRP A 77 -6.40 -1.34 -15.81
C TRP A 77 -5.62 -2.47 -15.14
N HIS A 78 -5.71 -2.54 -13.81
CA HIS A 78 -5.08 -3.59 -13.01
C HIS A 78 -6.07 -4.10 -11.96
N VAL A 79 -6.23 -5.42 -11.88
CA VAL A 79 -7.04 -6.12 -10.88
C VAL A 79 -6.11 -6.99 -10.05
N HIS A 80 -6.19 -6.81 -8.74
CA HIS A 80 -5.38 -7.51 -7.75
C HIS A 80 -6.34 -8.34 -6.88
N GLY A 81 -6.16 -9.66 -6.83
CA GLY A 81 -6.97 -10.60 -6.06
C GLY A 81 -6.20 -11.23 -4.91
N SER A 82 -6.88 -11.64 -3.84
CA SER A 82 -6.26 -12.31 -2.70
C SER A 82 -7.22 -13.30 -2.07
N SER A 83 -6.69 -14.27 -1.33
CA SER A 83 -7.50 -15.16 -0.50
C SER A 83 -7.97 -14.40 0.75
N VAL A 84 -9.29 -14.37 0.97
CA VAL A 84 -9.90 -13.71 2.15
C VAL A 84 -9.36 -14.24 3.48
N VAL A 85 -9.00 -15.53 3.52
CA VAL A 85 -8.49 -16.20 4.75
C VAL A 85 -7.11 -15.68 5.15
N GLU A 86 -6.26 -15.33 4.18
CA GLU A 86 -4.93 -14.78 4.44
C GLU A 86 -4.97 -13.28 4.79
N ASP A 87 -6.01 -12.56 4.37
CA ASP A 87 -6.19 -11.15 4.71
C ASP A 87 -6.74 -10.94 6.12
N ILE A 88 -7.68 -11.77 6.56
CA ILE A 88 -8.25 -11.65 7.91
C ILE A 88 -7.20 -11.95 8.99
N THR A 89 -6.33 -12.92 8.76
CA THR A 89 -5.24 -13.25 9.70
C THR A 89 -4.19 -12.15 9.79
N GLY A 90 -3.91 -11.42 8.71
CA GLY A 90 -3.04 -10.25 8.73
C GLY A 90 -3.64 -9.03 9.43
N VAL A 91 -4.96 -8.85 9.36
CA VAL A 91 -5.70 -7.76 10.05
C VAL A 91 -5.85 -8.02 11.56
N LEU A 92 -5.95 -9.28 11.99
CA LEU A 92 -6.14 -9.64 13.40
C LEU A 92 -4.87 -9.56 14.27
N HIS A 93 -3.70 -9.39 13.65
CA HIS A 93 -2.41 -9.23 14.34
C HIS A 93 -1.84 -7.81 14.27
N ALA A 94 -2.59 -6.86 13.72
CA ALA A 94 -2.25 -5.43 13.66
C ALA A 94 -2.81 -4.68 14.89
#